data_AF-A0A425WN95-F1
#
_entry.id   AF-A0A425WN95-F1
#
_cell.length_a   1.000
_cell.length_b   1.000
_cell.length_c   1.000
_cell.angle_alpha   90.00
_cell.angle_beta   90.00
_cell.angle_gamma   90.00
#
_symmetry.space_group_name_H-M   'P 1'
#
loop_
_entity.id
_entity.type
_entity.pdbx_description
1 polymer ?
#
loop_
_entity_poly.entity_id
_entity_poly.type
_entity_poly.pdbx_seq_one_letter_code
_entity_poly.pdbx_strand_id
1 'polypeptide(L)'
;MCETFPQDGFSVHLYLDSELYHHEMSDSMSRLEGTNDAREAKRAAELKRRARGRGRLTDAEIAALEPENVAAKLAERAETGTLTIRTDRCDLSGRTIYELYKQRQGVEHFFKTCGDTLRLDATWMRTDEATEGFLFLNHLCATIATYILEAIAATGHSRGVSYEDCVQTLHKVRACKTEGGWQAVPAKKRTAALCGKLGIDPTDLSLLEPRPDVQT
;
A
#
# COMPACT_ATOMS: atom_id res chain seq x y z
N MET A 1 14.82 7.69 -16.56
CA MET A 1 15.59 7.37 -17.78
C MET A 1 15.44 5.88 -18.04
N CYS A 2 15.20 5.45 -19.28
CA CYS A 2 14.99 4.04 -19.64
C CYS A 2 15.98 3.67 -20.76
N GLU A 3 16.75 2.60 -20.55
CA GLU A 3 17.57 1.99 -21.59
C GLU A 3 16.95 0.65 -22.00
N THR A 4 16.97 0.34 -23.30
CA THR A 4 16.37 -0.88 -23.85
C THR A 4 17.42 -1.71 -24.57
N PHE A 5 17.51 -2.98 -24.22
CA PHE A 5 18.40 -3.97 -24.80
C PHE A 5 17.55 -5.02 -25.53
N PRO A 6 17.46 -4.94 -26.87
CA PRO A 6 16.72 -5.91 -27.66
C PRO A 6 17.46 -7.26 -27.71
N GLN A 7 16.72 -8.37 -27.63
CA GLN A 7 17.21 -9.74 -27.80
C GLN A 7 16.23 -10.55 -28.66
N ASP A 8 16.65 -11.70 -29.17
CA ASP A 8 15.80 -12.55 -30.00
C ASP A 8 14.59 -13.06 -29.19
N GLY A 9 13.41 -12.51 -29.50
CA GLY A 9 12.14 -12.89 -28.88
C GLY A 9 11.79 -12.16 -27.57
N PHE A 10 12.61 -11.24 -27.08
CA PHE A 10 12.29 -10.42 -25.91
C PHE A 10 13.12 -9.13 -25.82
N SER A 11 12.63 -8.17 -25.04
CA SER A 11 13.34 -6.94 -24.71
C SER A 11 13.66 -6.87 -23.21
N VAL A 12 14.84 -6.35 -22.88
CA VAL A 12 15.22 -6.04 -21.50
C VAL A 12 15.25 -4.52 -21.35
N HIS A 13 14.49 -3.98 -20.41
CA HIS A 13 14.43 -2.56 -20.12
C HIS A 13 15.06 -2.28 -18.76
N LEU A 14 16.01 -1.35 -18.71
CA LEU A 14 16.65 -0.86 -17.50
C LEU A 14 16.09 0.52 -17.14
N TYR A 15 15.59 0.66 -15.93
CA TYR A 15 15.03 1.90 -15.39
C TYR A 15 15.85 2.35 -14.18
N LEU A 16 16.00 3.67 -14.05
CA LEU A 16 16.32 4.29 -12.77
C LEU A 16 15.00 4.76 -12.13
N ASP A 17 14.57 4.08 -11.08
CA ASP A 17 13.40 4.44 -10.28
C ASP A 17 13.85 5.31 -9.11
N SER A 18 13.60 6.62 -9.22
CA SER A 18 14.00 7.60 -8.20
C SER A 18 13.30 7.38 -6.87
N GLU A 19 12.05 6.91 -6.88
CA GLU A 19 11.30 6.68 -5.64
C GLU A 19 11.86 5.45 -4.92
N LEU A 20 12.12 4.37 -5.67
CA LEU A 20 12.80 3.18 -5.15
C LEU A 20 14.18 3.53 -4.59
N TYR A 21 14.97 4.31 -5.34
CA TYR A 21 16.28 4.81 -4.90
C TYR A 21 16.18 5.53 -3.56
N HIS A 22 15.24 6.46 -3.41
CA HIS A 22 15.08 7.22 -2.17
C HIS A 22 14.67 6.33 -0.99
N HIS A 23 13.76 5.37 -1.20
CA HIS A 23 13.35 4.45 -0.14
C HIS A 23 14.50 3.53 0.30
N GLU A 24 15.22 2.93 -0.64
CA GLU A 24 16.36 2.06 -0.36
C GLU A 24 17.50 2.82 0.33
N MET A 25 17.76 4.06 -0.11
CA MET A 25 18.75 4.94 0.51
C MET A 25 18.36 5.30 1.96
N SER A 26 17.09 5.66 2.18
CA SER A 26 16.58 6.02 3.50
C SER A 26 16.61 4.85 4.49
N ASP A 27 16.21 3.65 4.05
CA ASP A 27 16.29 2.44 4.89
C ASP A 27 17.76 2.08 5.20
N SER A 28 18.64 2.16 4.19
CA SER A 28 20.07 1.91 4.36
C SER A 28 20.72 2.86 5.36
N MET A 29 20.40 4.15 5.26
CA MET A 29 20.87 5.18 6.19
C MET A 29 20.40 4.88 7.61
N SER A 30 19.10 4.64 7.79
CA SER A 30 18.50 4.37 9.11
C SER A 30 19.13 3.16 9.80
N ARG A 31 19.43 2.09 9.05
CA ARG A 31 20.09 0.89 9.58
C ARG A 31 21.54 1.13 9.98
N LEU A 32 22.29 1.90 9.19
CA LEU A 32 23.68 2.25 9.48
C LEU A 32 23.77 3.15 10.71
N GLU A 33 22.91 4.17 10.79
CA GLU A 33 22.81 5.06 11.96
C GLU A 33 22.45 4.26 13.22
N GLY A 34 21.43 3.40 13.17
CA GLY A 34 21.07 2.55 14.30
C GLY A 34 22.19 1.58 14.73
N THR A 35 23.00 1.12 13.79
CA THR A 35 24.18 0.28 14.09
C THR A 35 25.29 1.10 14.75
N ASN A 36 25.53 2.32 14.27
CA ASN A 36 26.49 3.24 14.88
C ASN A 36 26.07 3.63 16.30
N ASP A 37 24.80 3.98 16.51
CA ASP A 37 24.26 4.29 17.84
C ASP A 37 24.48 3.13 18.83
N ALA A 38 24.23 1.88 18.38
CA ALA A 38 24.46 0.69 19.19
C ALA A 38 25.96 0.48 19.51
N ARG A 39 26.85 0.74 18.55
CA ARG A 39 28.31 0.67 18.74
C ARG A 39 28.80 1.74 19.72
N GLU A 40 28.34 2.98 19.57
CA GLU A 40 28.66 4.08 20.47
C GLU A 40 28.19 3.80 21.89
N ALA A 41 26.94 3.34 22.06
CA ALA A 41 26.40 2.98 23.36
C ALA A 41 27.23 1.87 24.03
N LYS A 42 27.62 0.84 23.27
CA LYS A 42 28.47 -0.26 23.76
C LYS A 42 29.87 0.22 24.15
N ARG A 43 30.47 1.08 23.33
CA ARG A 43 31.78 1.70 23.58
C ARG A 43 31.75 2.57 24.84
N ALA A 44 30.75 3.44 24.97
CA ALA A 44 30.57 4.30 26.14
C ALA A 44 30.35 3.48 27.43
N ALA A 45 29.54 2.43 27.37
CA ALA A 45 29.31 1.53 28.49
C ALA A 45 30.60 0.82 28.95
N GLU A 46 31.43 0.40 28.00
CA GLU A 46 32.71 -0.26 28.29
C GLU A 46 33.75 0.71 28.87
N LEU A 47 33.87 1.92 28.31
CA LEU A 47 34.74 2.96 28.87
C LEU A 47 34.37 3.29 30.32
N LYS A 48 33.07 3.37 30.63
CA LYS A 48 32.56 3.56 32.00
C LYS A 48 32.89 2.38 32.92
N ARG A 49 32.93 1.15 32.41
CA ARG A 49 33.35 -0.04 33.18
C ARG A 49 34.85 -0.03 33.48
N ARG A 50 35.68 0.35 32.50
CA ARG A 50 37.13 0.49 32.67
C ARG A 50 37.50 1.55 33.70
N ALA A 51 36.81 2.68 33.71
CA ALA A 51 36.97 3.71 34.75
C ALA A 51 36.70 3.18 36.17
N ARG A 52 35.96 2.07 36.31
CA ARG A 52 35.66 1.41 37.59
C ARG A 52 36.53 0.15 37.83
N GLY A 53 37.60 -0.04 37.04
CA GLY A 53 38.48 -1.21 37.12
C GLY A 53 37.83 -2.54 36.70
N ARG A 54 36.68 -2.51 35.99
CA ARG A 54 35.87 -3.68 35.63
C ARG A 54 35.73 -3.86 34.11
N GLY A 55 36.75 -3.49 33.35
CA GLY A 55 36.78 -3.69 31.90
C GLY A 55 36.64 -5.16 31.50
N ARG A 56 35.96 -5.40 30.39
CA ARG A 56 35.70 -6.73 29.81
C ARG A 56 36.21 -6.86 28.38
N LEU A 57 36.33 -5.75 27.64
CA LEU A 57 36.82 -5.75 26.26
C LEU A 57 38.29 -5.31 26.22
N THR A 58 39.03 -5.87 25.28
CA THR A 58 40.40 -5.46 24.91
C THR A 58 40.39 -4.12 24.17
N ASP A 59 41.56 -3.49 24.05
CA ASP A 59 41.69 -2.21 23.32
C ASP A 59 41.32 -2.35 21.84
N ALA A 60 41.69 -3.48 21.22
CA ALA A 60 41.35 -3.79 19.84
C ALA A 60 39.82 -3.93 19.65
N GLU A 61 39.14 -4.58 20.60
CA GLU A 61 37.68 -4.73 20.55
C GLU A 61 36.95 -3.40 20.77
N ILE A 62 37.50 -2.46 21.55
CA ILE A 62 36.93 -1.11 21.71
C ILE A 62 37.18 -0.27 20.47
N ALA A 63 38.36 -0.36 19.87
CA ALA A 63 38.67 0.32 18.62
C ALA A 63 37.77 -0.17 17.46
N ALA A 64 37.41 -1.45 17.44
CA ALA A 64 36.46 -2.00 16.47
C ALA A 64 35.01 -1.50 16.63
N LEU A 65 34.69 -0.82 17.74
CA LEU A 65 33.37 -0.19 17.96
C LEU A 65 33.32 1.26 17.49
N GLU A 66 34.34 1.75 16.79
CA GLU A 66 34.30 3.09 16.21
C GLU A 66 33.15 3.17 15.18
N PRO A 67 32.34 4.25 15.20
CA PRO A 67 31.27 4.45 14.23
C PRO A 67 31.79 4.44 12.80
N GLU A 68 31.04 3.84 11.90
CA GLU A 68 31.36 3.87 10.47
C GLU A 68 30.90 5.18 9.82
N ASN A 69 31.65 5.66 8.83
CA ASN A 69 31.24 6.82 8.04
C ASN A 69 30.06 6.44 7.12
N VAL A 70 28.86 6.90 7.49
CA VAL A 70 27.61 6.60 6.78
C VAL A 70 27.68 7.02 5.32
N ALA A 71 28.18 8.22 5.01
CA ALA A 71 28.27 8.72 3.65
C ALA A 71 29.18 7.86 2.77
N ALA A 72 30.34 7.44 3.29
CA ALA A 72 31.26 6.55 2.58
C ALA A 72 30.61 5.18 2.33
N LYS A 73 29.89 4.63 3.31
CA LYS A 73 29.19 3.35 3.19
C LYS A 73 28.00 3.37 2.23
N LEU A 74 27.30 4.49 2.13
CA LEU A 74 26.24 4.66 1.14
C LEU A 74 26.80 4.85 -0.28
N ALA A 75 27.96 5.51 -0.42
CA ALA A 75 28.63 5.67 -1.71
C ALA A 75 29.11 4.34 -2.31
N GLU A 76 29.39 3.32 -1.49
CA GLU A 76 29.68 1.95 -1.94
C GLU A 76 28.47 1.30 -2.64
N ARG A 77 27.24 1.85 -2.52
CA ARG A 77 26.00 1.30 -3.09
C ARG A 77 25.53 2.07 -4.34
N ALA A 78 26.39 2.18 -5.35
CA ALA A 78 26.15 2.99 -6.54
C ALA A 78 24.98 2.52 -7.45
N GLU A 79 24.56 1.25 -7.34
CA GLU A 79 23.54 0.61 -8.20
C GLU A 79 22.14 0.55 -7.55
N THR A 80 21.92 1.33 -6.50
CA THR A 80 20.62 1.38 -5.78
C THR A 80 19.55 2.02 -6.68
N GLY A 81 18.29 1.58 -6.59
CA GLY A 81 17.19 2.14 -7.38
C GLY A 81 17.18 1.81 -8.87
N THR A 82 18.01 0.88 -9.35
CA THR A 82 17.88 0.32 -10.70
C THR A 82 16.90 -0.85 -10.75
N LEU A 83 16.02 -0.83 -11.74
CA LEU A 83 15.04 -1.88 -12.00
C LEU A 83 15.22 -2.41 -13.42
N THR A 84 15.30 -3.73 -13.56
CA THR A 84 15.36 -4.39 -14.88
C THR A 84 14.09 -5.19 -15.14
N ILE A 85 13.42 -4.93 -16.26
CA ILE A 85 12.22 -5.67 -16.69
C ILE A 85 12.52 -6.42 -17.99
N ARG A 86 12.33 -7.74 -17.98
CA ARG A 86 12.40 -8.58 -19.18
C ARG A 86 10.99 -8.92 -19.66
N THR A 87 10.68 -8.68 -20.94
CA THR A 87 9.36 -8.92 -21.52
C THR A 87 9.44 -9.37 -22.98
N ASP A 88 8.53 -10.25 -23.39
CA ASP A 88 8.29 -10.68 -24.78
C ASP A 88 7.42 -9.68 -25.57
N ARG A 89 6.85 -8.67 -24.90
CA ARG A 89 6.07 -7.57 -25.49
C ARG A 89 6.96 -6.53 -26.16
N CYS A 90 7.68 -6.94 -27.19
CA CYS A 90 8.54 -6.09 -28.00
C CYS A 90 7.77 -5.00 -28.79
N ASP A 91 6.44 -5.10 -28.84
CA ASP A 91 5.53 -4.13 -29.45
C ASP A 91 5.28 -2.88 -28.57
N LEU A 92 5.61 -2.95 -27.28
CA LEU A 92 5.33 -1.89 -26.32
C LEU A 92 6.56 -1.02 -26.04
N SER A 93 6.31 0.26 -25.75
CA SER A 93 7.38 1.17 -25.32
C SER A 93 7.83 0.83 -23.89
N GLY A 94 9.11 1.08 -23.57
CA GLY A 94 9.61 0.91 -22.19
C GLY A 94 8.80 1.71 -21.16
N ARG A 95 8.31 2.90 -21.51
CA ARG A 95 7.40 3.64 -20.62
C ARG A 95 6.11 2.86 -20.31
N THR A 96 5.47 2.30 -21.32
CA THR A 96 4.25 1.50 -21.16
C THR A 96 4.53 0.24 -20.34
N ILE A 97 5.66 -0.43 -20.58
CA ILE A 97 6.10 -1.59 -19.80
C ILE A 97 6.31 -1.22 -18.32
N TYR A 98 6.92 -0.07 -18.06
CA TYR A 98 7.11 0.43 -16.70
C TYR A 98 5.78 0.76 -16.00
N GLU A 99 4.86 1.41 -16.70
CA GLU A 99 3.51 1.71 -16.18
C GLU A 99 2.74 0.42 -15.87
N LEU A 100 2.80 -0.59 -16.76
CA LEU A 100 2.24 -1.92 -16.53
C LEU A 100 2.88 -2.63 -15.33
N TYR A 101 4.20 -2.52 -15.16
CA TYR A 101 4.87 -3.04 -13.98
C TYR A 101 4.40 -2.34 -12.70
N LYS A 102 4.25 -1.01 -12.72
CA LYS A 102 3.74 -0.26 -11.56
C LYS A 102 2.31 -0.65 -11.20
N GLN A 103 1.49 -1.10 -12.14
CA GLN A 103 0.17 -1.68 -11.83
C GLN A 103 0.27 -2.95 -10.95
N ARG A 104 1.40 -3.67 -10.97
CA ARG A 104 1.66 -4.78 -10.02
C ARG A 104 1.71 -4.32 -8.57
N GLN A 105 2.16 -3.09 -8.29
CA GLN A 105 2.08 -2.51 -6.95
C GLN A 105 0.63 -2.34 -6.49
N GLY A 106 -0.31 -2.15 -7.43
CA GLY A 106 -1.74 -2.19 -7.16
C GLY A 106 -2.21 -3.54 -6.62
N VAL A 107 -1.58 -4.64 -7.04
CA VAL A 107 -1.86 -5.99 -6.51
C VAL A 107 -1.35 -6.15 -5.07
N GLU A 108 -0.16 -5.62 -4.74
CA GLU A 108 0.33 -5.61 -3.36
C GLU A 108 -0.53 -4.74 -2.45
N HIS A 109 -0.94 -3.58 -2.93
CA HIS A 109 -1.88 -2.71 -2.23
C HIS A 109 -3.24 -3.39 -2.01
N PHE A 110 -3.71 -4.14 -2.99
CA PHE A 110 -4.91 -4.97 -2.89
C PHE A 110 -4.78 -6.02 -1.78
N PHE A 111 -3.69 -6.81 -1.77
CA PHE A 111 -3.47 -7.82 -0.72
C PHE A 111 -3.30 -7.18 0.68
N LYS A 112 -2.63 -6.04 0.77
CA LYS A 112 -2.51 -5.28 2.01
C LYS A 112 -3.87 -4.78 2.49
N THR A 113 -4.72 -4.29 1.59
CA THR A 113 -6.10 -3.89 1.91
C THR A 113 -6.93 -5.08 2.38
N CYS A 114 -6.79 -6.25 1.75
CA CYS A 114 -7.44 -7.49 2.18
C CYS A 114 -7.06 -7.90 3.61
N GLY A 115 -5.78 -7.83 3.96
CA GLY A 115 -5.29 -8.20 5.29
C GLY A 115 -5.55 -7.11 6.33
N ASP A 116 -4.91 -5.95 6.16
CA ASP A 116 -4.85 -4.92 7.20
C ASP A 116 -6.18 -4.18 7.39
N THR A 117 -6.89 -3.91 6.30
CA THR A 117 -8.13 -3.10 6.31
C THR A 117 -9.37 -3.98 6.43
N LEU A 118 -9.44 -5.05 5.63
CA LEU A 118 -10.63 -5.90 5.54
C LEU A 118 -10.56 -7.15 6.42
N ARG A 119 -9.38 -7.52 6.95
CA ARG A 119 -9.17 -8.70 7.81
C ARG A 119 -9.68 -10.01 7.21
N LEU A 120 -9.46 -10.18 5.91
CA LEU A 120 -9.91 -11.33 5.12
C LEU A 120 -8.94 -12.52 5.20
N ASP A 121 -7.89 -12.40 6.01
CA ASP A 121 -6.83 -13.38 6.23
C ASP A 121 -7.21 -14.50 7.21
N ALA A 122 -8.27 -14.31 8.00
CA ALA A 122 -8.78 -15.32 8.93
C ALA A 122 -9.89 -16.18 8.29
N THR A 123 -9.62 -17.46 8.04
CA THR A 123 -10.62 -18.45 7.63
C THR A 123 -10.68 -19.64 8.59
N TRP A 124 -11.89 -20.01 9.01
CA TRP A 124 -12.19 -21.21 9.78
C TRP A 124 -12.94 -22.26 8.95
N MET A 125 -12.92 -22.12 7.62
CA MET A 125 -13.64 -23.00 6.71
C MET A 125 -13.06 -24.42 6.77
N ARG A 126 -13.95 -25.42 6.70
CA ARG A 126 -13.61 -26.84 6.90
C ARG A 126 -13.76 -27.70 5.64
N THR A 127 -14.21 -27.13 4.54
CA THR A 127 -14.34 -27.80 3.24
C THR A 127 -13.82 -26.89 2.12
N ASP A 128 -13.50 -27.50 0.98
CA ASP A 128 -12.99 -26.79 -0.18
C ASP A 128 -14.06 -25.86 -0.76
N GLU A 129 -15.32 -26.30 -0.86
CA GLU A 129 -16.42 -25.47 -1.37
C GLU A 129 -16.68 -24.23 -0.49
N ALA A 130 -16.59 -24.39 0.84
CA ALA A 130 -16.73 -23.27 1.77
C ALA A 130 -15.54 -22.30 1.65
N THR A 131 -14.35 -22.83 1.38
CA THR A 131 -13.14 -22.03 1.16
C THR A 131 -13.23 -21.26 -0.17
N GLU A 132 -13.67 -21.90 -1.25
CA GLU A 132 -13.89 -21.25 -2.54
C GLU A 132 -14.94 -20.14 -2.46
N GLY A 133 -16.08 -20.42 -1.80
CA GLY A 133 -17.12 -19.41 -1.56
C GLY A 133 -16.61 -18.24 -0.72
N PHE A 134 -15.80 -18.52 0.30
CA PHE A 134 -15.16 -17.48 1.13
C PHE A 134 -14.19 -16.62 0.32
N LEU A 135 -13.33 -17.24 -0.49
CA LEU A 135 -12.38 -16.52 -1.37
C LEU A 135 -13.10 -15.65 -2.40
N PHE A 136 -14.22 -16.13 -2.96
CA PHE A 136 -15.05 -15.34 -3.87
C PHE A 136 -15.63 -14.10 -3.19
N LEU A 137 -16.21 -14.24 -2.00
CA LEU A 137 -16.71 -13.11 -1.23
C LEU A 137 -15.59 -12.12 -0.88
N ASN A 138 -14.41 -12.63 -0.51
CA ASN A 138 -13.24 -11.79 -0.23
C ASN A 138 -12.81 -10.97 -1.44
N HIS A 139 -12.81 -11.58 -2.63
CA HIS A 139 -12.51 -10.88 -3.87
C HIS A 139 -13.51 -9.76 -4.16
N LEU A 140 -14.81 -10.01 -3.97
CA LEU A 140 -15.85 -8.98 -4.12
C LEU A 140 -15.66 -7.84 -3.11
N CYS A 141 -15.44 -8.16 -1.84
CA CYS A 141 -15.19 -7.18 -0.79
C CYS A 141 -13.99 -6.30 -1.13
N ALA A 142 -12.89 -6.89 -1.59
CA ALA A 142 -11.67 -6.17 -1.93
C ALA A 142 -11.83 -5.30 -3.19
N THR A 143 -12.58 -5.78 -4.18
CA THR A 143 -12.93 -5.01 -5.37
C THR A 143 -13.77 -3.77 -5.00
N ILE A 144 -14.82 -3.97 -4.20
CA ILE A 144 -15.66 -2.87 -3.72
C ILE A 144 -14.86 -1.88 -2.86
N ALA A 145 -14.00 -2.38 -1.97
CA ALA A 145 -13.15 -1.53 -1.13
C ALA A 145 -12.18 -0.68 -1.95
N THR A 146 -11.60 -1.24 -3.01
CA THR A 146 -10.73 -0.51 -3.94
C THR A 146 -11.50 0.62 -4.62
N TYR A 147 -12.69 0.36 -5.16
CA TYR A 147 -13.53 1.41 -5.74
C TYR A 147 -13.91 2.51 -4.74
N ILE A 148 -14.18 2.15 -3.47
CA ILE A 148 -14.46 3.15 -2.42
C ILE A 148 -13.24 4.02 -2.16
N LEU A 149 -12.05 3.44 -2.05
CA LEU A 149 -10.80 4.17 -1.82
C LEU A 149 -10.47 5.10 -3.00
N GLU A 150 -10.65 4.63 -4.23
CA GLU A 150 -10.50 5.43 -5.44
C GLU A 150 -11.50 6.59 -5.48
N ALA A 151 -12.77 6.35 -5.13
CA ALA A 151 -13.79 7.39 -5.05
C ALA A 151 -13.46 8.45 -3.99
N ILE A 152 -12.96 8.04 -2.81
CA ILE A 152 -12.47 8.97 -1.78
C ILE A 152 -11.31 9.81 -2.33
N ALA A 153 -10.34 9.17 -2.99
CA ALA A 153 -9.17 9.85 -3.54
C ALA A 153 -9.56 10.88 -4.62
N ALA A 154 -10.50 10.53 -5.50
CA ALA A 154 -11.01 11.43 -6.54
C ALA A 154 -11.67 12.70 -5.98
N THR A 155 -12.21 12.67 -4.75
CA THR A 155 -12.82 13.84 -4.10
C THR A 155 -11.80 14.79 -3.46
N GLY A 156 -10.53 14.40 -3.35
CA GLY A 156 -9.49 15.16 -2.64
C GLY A 156 -9.60 15.12 -1.10
N HIS A 157 -10.49 14.30 -0.53
CA HIS A 157 -10.75 14.25 0.92
C HIS A 157 -10.07 13.07 1.65
N SER A 158 -9.03 12.43 1.08
CA SER A 158 -8.38 11.24 1.65
C SER A 158 -7.81 11.42 3.06
N ARG A 159 -7.52 12.66 3.48
CA ARG A 159 -7.07 12.97 4.85
C ARG A 159 -8.19 13.03 5.90
N GLY A 160 -9.44 13.20 5.46
CA GLY A 160 -10.58 13.46 6.34
C GLY A 160 -11.78 12.53 6.14
N VAL A 161 -11.64 11.52 5.27
CA VAL A 161 -12.62 10.46 5.03
C VAL A 161 -11.86 9.15 4.87
N SER A 162 -12.18 8.17 5.70
CA SER A 162 -11.62 6.81 5.62
C SER A 162 -12.60 5.82 4.98
N TYR A 163 -12.09 4.67 4.54
CA TYR A 163 -12.93 3.53 4.14
C TYR A 163 -13.93 3.13 5.25
N GLU A 164 -13.46 3.08 6.50
CA GLU A 164 -14.28 2.71 7.66
C GLU A 164 -15.43 3.72 7.87
N ASP A 165 -15.18 5.02 7.69
CA ASP A 165 -16.23 6.04 7.75
C ASP A 165 -17.33 5.78 6.73
N CYS A 166 -16.96 5.38 5.51
CA CYS A 166 -17.89 5.01 4.45
C CYS A 166 -18.73 3.79 4.86
N VAL A 167 -18.11 2.68 5.26
CA VAL A 167 -18.84 1.45 5.64
C VAL A 167 -19.75 1.69 6.84
N GLN A 168 -19.26 2.36 7.90
CA GLN A 168 -20.04 2.61 9.13
C GLN A 168 -21.15 3.67 8.98
N THR A 169 -21.10 4.49 7.94
CA THR A 169 -22.03 5.61 7.77
C THR A 169 -22.98 5.40 6.61
N LEU A 170 -22.50 4.92 5.47
CA LEU A 170 -23.30 4.74 4.26
C LEU A 170 -24.23 3.52 4.34
N HIS A 171 -23.92 2.51 5.16
CA HIS A 171 -24.89 1.44 5.44
C HIS A 171 -26.18 1.95 6.09
N LYS A 172 -26.25 3.21 6.53
CA LYS A 172 -27.46 3.82 7.11
C LYS A 172 -28.32 4.52 6.06
N VAL A 173 -27.83 4.67 4.82
CA VAL A 173 -28.64 5.11 3.68
C VAL A 173 -29.60 3.99 3.33
N ARG A 174 -30.89 4.32 3.24
CA ARG A 174 -31.99 3.37 3.06
C ARG A 174 -33.04 3.98 2.13
N ALA A 175 -33.71 3.14 1.37
CA ALA A 175 -34.93 3.49 0.64
C ALA A 175 -36.04 2.52 1.03
N CYS A 176 -37.27 3.00 1.06
CA CYS A 176 -38.47 2.23 1.34
C CYS A 176 -39.39 2.24 0.12
N LYS A 177 -39.95 1.08 -0.22
CA LYS A 177 -40.97 0.97 -1.27
C LYS A 177 -42.34 1.30 -0.68
N THR A 178 -43.00 2.30 -1.24
CA THR A 178 -44.36 2.73 -0.89
C THR A 178 -45.29 2.49 -2.07
N GLU A 179 -46.60 2.67 -1.89
CA GLU A 179 -47.58 2.60 -3.00
C GLU A 179 -47.25 3.57 -4.14
N GLY A 180 -46.62 4.71 -3.83
CA GLY A 180 -46.19 5.71 -4.80
C GLY A 180 -44.78 5.51 -5.36
N GLY A 181 -44.14 4.36 -5.10
CA GLY A 181 -42.77 4.06 -5.57
C GLY A 181 -41.72 4.09 -4.46
N TRP A 182 -40.44 4.09 -4.87
CA TRP A 182 -39.31 4.15 -3.95
C TRP A 182 -39.17 5.55 -3.36
N GLN A 183 -38.97 5.61 -2.03
CA GLN A 183 -38.72 6.85 -1.32
C GLN A 183 -37.48 6.72 -0.44
N ALA A 184 -36.61 7.73 -0.46
CA ALA A 184 -35.38 7.75 0.32
C ALA A 184 -35.72 8.05 1.79
N VAL A 185 -35.12 7.31 2.71
CA VAL A 185 -35.23 7.59 4.13
C VAL A 185 -34.34 8.79 4.46
N PRO A 186 -34.84 9.80 5.21
CA PRO A 186 -34.04 10.98 5.56
C PRO A 186 -32.70 10.63 6.20
N ALA A 187 -31.62 11.11 5.58
CA ALA A 187 -30.27 10.87 6.07
C ALA A 187 -30.01 11.62 7.38
N LYS A 188 -29.40 10.94 8.36
CA LYS A 188 -28.91 11.59 9.58
C LYS A 188 -27.81 12.61 9.22
N LYS A 189 -27.64 13.65 10.03
CA LYS A 189 -26.67 14.74 9.81
C LYS A 189 -25.26 14.25 9.46
N ARG A 190 -24.74 13.23 10.15
CA ARG A 190 -23.42 12.63 9.88
C ARG A 190 -23.36 11.97 8.49
N THR A 191 -24.43 11.28 8.08
CA THR A 191 -24.53 10.65 6.77
C THR A 191 -24.61 11.69 5.67
N ALA A 192 -25.46 12.71 5.82
CA ALA A 192 -25.55 13.81 4.86
C ALA A 192 -24.21 14.56 4.70
N ALA A 193 -23.48 14.80 5.79
CA ALA A 193 -22.17 15.44 5.75
C ALA A 193 -21.13 14.59 5.01
N LEU A 194 -21.14 13.27 5.19
CA LEU A 194 -20.25 12.37 4.47
C LEU A 194 -20.62 12.31 2.98
N CYS A 195 -21.90 12.15 2.65
CA CYS A 195 -22.40 12.17 1.28
C CYS A 195 -21.99 13.47 0.55
N GLY A 196 -22.11 14.63 1.23
CA GLY A 196 -21.69 15.91 0.68
C GLY A 196 -20.19 15.99 0.36
N LYS A 197 -19.32 15.42 1.20
CA LYS A 197 -17.87 15.34 0.90
C LYS A 197 -17.57 14.44 -0.29
N LEU A 198 -18.35 13.38 -0.45
CA LEU A 198 -18.18 12.38 -1.50
C LEU A 198 -18.89 12.76 -2.81
N GLY A 199 -19.65 13.86 -2.85
CA GLY A 199 -20.45 14.24 -4.01
C GLY A 199 -21.60 13.26 -4.32
N ILE A 200 -22.08 12.54 -3.30
CA ILE A 200 -23.16 11.56 -3.44
C ILE A 200 -24.47 12.21 -3.03
N ASP A 201 -25.51 12.08 -3.85
CA ASP A 201 -26.89 12.39 -3.46
C ASP A 201 -27.56 11.13 -2.88
N PRO A 202 -27.81 11.07 -1.55
CA PRO A 202 -28.47 9.92 -0.94
C PRO A 202 -29.97 9.81 -1.26
N THR A 203 -30.53 10.79 -1.96
CA THR A 203 -31.93 10.81 -2.41
C THR A 203 -32.09 10.46 -3.88
N ASP A 204 -31.00 10.31 -4.63
CA ASP A 204 -31.03 9.76 -5.97
C ASP A 204 -31.36 8.27 -5.93
N LEU A 205 -32.54 7.92 -6.44
CA LEU A 205 -33.06 6.56 -6.50
C LEU A 205 -33.14 6.02 -7.93
N SER A 206 -32.48 6.67 -8.89
CA SER A 206 -32.50 6.29 -10.31
C SER A 206 -32.12 4.83 -10.56
N LEU A 207 -31.26 4.25 -9.71
CA LEU A 207 -30.84 2.85 -9.79
C LEU A 207 -31.89 1.84 -9.30
N LEU A 208 -32.93 2.30 -8.58
CA LEU A 208 -34.01 1.46 -8.04
C LEU A 208 -35.27 1.49 -8.91
N GLU A 209 -35.34 2.42 -9.86
CA GLU A 209 -36.42 2.46 -10.83
C GLU A 209 -36.27 1.29 -11.83
N PRO A 210 -37.38 0.63 -12.20
CA PRO A 210 -37.35 -0.43 -13.20
C PRO A 210 -36.83 0.14 -14.51
N ARG A 211 -35.72 -0.41 -15.02
CA ARG A 211 -35.22 -0.09 -16.35
C ARG A 211 -36.26 -0.57 -17.38
N PRO A 212 -36.66 0.26 -18.36
CA PRO A 212 -37.68 -0.10 -19.34
C PRO A 212 -37.29 -1.32 -20.22
N ASP A 213 -36.04 -1.76 -20.15
CA ASP A 213 -35.39 -2.72 -21.05
C ASP A 213 -35.24 -4.14 -20.47
N VAL A 214 -35.80 -4.43 -19.29
CA VAL A 214 -35.84 -5.81 -18.74
C VAL A 214 -37.29 -6.22 -18.49
N GLN A 215 -37.95 -6.71 -19.54
CA GLN A 215 -39.18 -7.51 -19.40
C GLN A 215 -38.80 -8.88 -18.84
N THR A 216 -39.34 -9.20 -17.66
CA THR A 216 -39.35 -10.54 -17.06
C THR A 216 -40.14 -11.53 -17.88
#